data_AF-A0A9Q8USW7-F1
#
_entry.id   AF-A0A9Q8USW7-F1
#
_cell.length_a   1.000
_cell.length_b   1.000
_cell.length_c   1.000
_cell.angle_alpha   90.00
_cell.angle_beta   90.00
_cell.angle_gamma   90.00
#
_symmetry.space_group_name_H-M   'P 1'
#
loop_
_entity.id
_entity.type
_entity.pdbx_description
1 polymer ?
#
loop_
_entity_poly.entity_id
_entity_poly.type
_entity_poly.pdbx_seq_one_letter_code
_entity_poly.pdbx_strand_id
1 'polypeptide(L)'
;MEAIPYSDAKLRRILSTVRTIAIVGASSNWNRPSYFVMKYLQRKGYRVIPVNPGNAGKKLLGEQVYANLREVPDKVDMVNVFRASHTVGPIMEDAIAVGIKVVWMQLGVRNDEAAAKGEAAGIEVIMNRCPKIEFGRLGGELSWGGVNTGIIRNKPAQAPTNNRLRDLPAVNIEHGFETRAIHAGAAPDPTTGARGTPIFQTTAYVFDDVEHAASLFNLHNFGFIYSRLTNPTVSVLEERVASLEGGRAAVAAASGHAAQFLIFATLMEPGDEFVASNKLYGGSLTQFGLTFKKLGWHCHFVDPTDPENFRRALTPKCKAVFIESLANPGGIIADISAIAEVAHSAGLPLIVDNTLATPYLCRPIGWGADIVVHSTTKFLGGHGNAMGGIVVESGKFDWTQGGKFPSMTEPEPAYHGLRFYENFGDFAFTTKARAVALRDYGPAMAPMNAFLTITGIETLHLRMERHCHNARAVADYLAHDSRVAWVSYAGLDTSPFRALAKKYLPKGSGAVFTFGVKGGYETGCKIVESVSLFSHLANVGDTRSLILHPASTTHRQLSDEQREAAGAGADVIRLSIGLETAADLIADLDRALG
;
A
#
# COMPACT_ATOMS: atom_id res chain seq x y z
N MET A 1 -16.02 -10.34 5.36
CA MET A 1 -16.72 -9.94 6.61
C MET A 1 -16.39 -8.48 6.91
N GLU A 2 -17.36 -7.62 7.22
CA GLU A 2 -17.08 -6.23 7.60
C GLU A 2 -16.12 -6.16 8.79
N ALA A 3 -15.07 -5.35 8.66
CA ALA A 3 -14.14 -5.07 9.75
C ALA A 3 -14.89 -4.37 10.88
N ILE A 4 -14.94 -4.96 12.08
CA ILE A 4 -15.52 -4.29 13.24
C ILE A 4 -14.57 -3.15 13.63
N PRO A 5 -14.99 -1.88 13.55
CA PRO A 5 -14.09 -0.76 13.84
C PRO A 5 -14.01 -0.58 15.35
N TYR A 6 -12.97 -1.10 15.98
CA TYR A 6 -12.62 -0.72 17.35
C TYR A 6 -11.79 0.57 17.31
N SER A 7 -12.12 1.52 18.18
CA SER A 7 -11.27 2.70 18.32
C SER A 7 -9.90 2.33 18.88
N ASP A 8 -8.86 2.95 18.35
CA ASP A 8 -7.49 2.75 18.85
C ASP A 8 -7.36 3.07 20.33
N ALA A 9 -8.12 4.05 20.83
CA ALA A 9 -8.18 4.38 22.25
C ALA A 9 -8.69 3.20 23.10
N LYS A 10 -9.72 2.48 22.63
CA LYS A 10 -10.24 1.27 23.30
C LYS A 10 -9.19 0.16 23.32
N LEU A 11 -8.63 -0.19 22.16
CA LEU A 11 -7.62 -1.26 22.04
C LEU A 11 -6.40 -0.97 22.91
N ARG A 12 -5.92 0.27 22.86
CA ARG A 12 -4.80 0.79 23.64
C ARG A 12 -5.04 0.70 25.14
N ARG A 13 -6.21 1.16 25.62
CA ARG A 13 -6.57 1.08 27.04
C ARG A 13 -6.53 -0.38 27.51
N ILE A 14 -7.18 -1.29 26.79
CA ILE A 14 -7.19 -2.72 27.14
C ILE A 14 -5.75 -3.24 27.24
N LEU A 15 -4.95 -3.10 26.18
CA LEU A 15 -3.57 -3.63 26.16
C LEU A 15 -2.68 -3.00 27.23
N SER A 16 -2.88 -1.72 27.59
CA SER A 16 -2.10 -1.06 28.64
C SER A 16 -2.50 -1.44 30.08
N THR A 17 -3.70 -1.96 30.29
CA THR A 17 -4.27 -2.24 31.63
C THR A 17 -4.19 -3.71 32.02
N VAL A 18 -4.36 -4.63 31.07
CA VAL A 18 -4.26 -6.08 31.33
C VAL A 18 -2.84 -6.48 31.71
N ARG A 19 -2.68 -7.47 32.58
CA ARG A 19 -1.37 -8.01 32.99
C ARG A 19 -1.32 -9.53 32.84
N THR A 20 -2.40 -10.22 33.16
CA THR A 20 -2.52 -11.67 33.00
C THR A 20 -3.49 -12.03 31.88
N ILE A 21 -3.03 -12.80 30.91
CA ILE A 21 -3.79 -13.19 29.71
C ILE A 21 -3.90 -14.72 29.65
N ALA A 22 -5.11 -15.27 29.59
CA ALA A 22 -5.30 -16.69 29.31
C ALA A 22 -5.47 -16.91 27.79
N ILE A 23 -4.66 -17.76 27.17
CA ILE A 23 -4.77 -18.10 25.75
C ILE A 23 -5.49 -19.44 25.60
N VAL A 24 -6.75 -19.39 25.15
CA VAL A 24 -7.58 -20.58 24.90
C VAL A 24 -7.29 -21.12 23.50
N GLY A 25 -6.90 -22.39 23.43
CA GLY A 25 -6.40 -23.01 22.21
C GLY A 25 -4.88 -22.87 22.03
N ALA A 26 -4.13 -22.60 23.11
CA ALA A 26 -2.67 -22.51 23.07
C ALA A 26 -2.04 -23.81 22.53
N SER A 27 -1.26 -23.69 21.45
CA SER A 27 -0.57 -24.83 20.84
C SER A 27 0.89 -24.88 21.24
N SER A 28 1.43 -26.08 21.45
CA SER A 28 2.87 -26.33 21.60
C SER A 28 3.61 -26.38 20.26
N ASN A 29 2.89 -26.39 19.13
CA ASN A 29 3.50 -26.28 17.80
C ASN A 29 3.99 -24.84 17.59
N TRP A 30 5.31 -24.70 17.46
CA TRP A 30 5.99 -23.42 17.36
C TRP A 30 5.57 -22.57 16.16
N ASN A 31 5.04 -23.19 15.10
CA ASN A 31 4.61 -22.51 13.88
C ASN A 31 3.14 -22.05 13.93
N ARG A 32 2.39 -22.38 14.99
CA ARG A 32 0.99 -21.96 15.13
C ARG A 32 0.89 -20.55 15.71
N PRO A 33 -0.05 -19.69 15.24
CA PRO A 33 -0.26 -18.34 15.75
C PRO A 33 -0.31 -18.21 17.26
N SER A 34 -1.00 -19.13 17.94
CA SER A 34 -1.11 -19.12 19.40
C SER A 34 0.24 -19.19 20.13
N TYR A 35 1.23 -19.89 19.57
CA TYR A 35 2.55 -20.06 20.21
C TYR A 35 3.35 -18.77 20.17
N PHE A 36 3.51 -18.16 18.99
CA PHE A 36 4.33 -16.95 18.89
C PHE A 36 3.62 -15.71 19.43
N VAL A 37 2.29 -15.64 19.44
CA VAL A 37 1.56 -14.57 20.13
C VAL A 37 1.78 -14.67 21.64
N MET A 38 1.69 -15.87 22.22
CA MET A 38 2.01 -16.11 23.63
C MET A 38 3.42 -15.64 23.96
N LYS A 39 4.41 -16.09 23.19
CA LYS A 39 5.82 -15.74 23.36
C LYS A 39 6.08 -14.24 23.24
N TYR A 40 5.46 -13.58 22.25
CA TYR A 40 5.58 -12.14 22.05
C TYR A 40 5.03 -11.37 23.26
N LEU A 41 3.83 -11.72 23.73
CA LEU A 41 3.21 -11.06 24.88
C LEU A 41 4.03 -11.28 26.16
N GLN A 42 4.56 -12.47 26.41
CA GLN A 42 5.47 -12.70 27.55
C GLN A 42 6.70 -11.78 27.50
N ARG A 43 7.32 -11.60 26.32
CA ARG A 43 8.46 -10.67 26.13
C ARG A 43 8.09 -9.20 26.34
N LYS A 44 6.80 -8.84 26.23
CA LYS A 44 6.29 -7.49 26.55
C LYS A 44 5.91 -7.33 28.03
N GLY A 45 6.17 -8.35 28.86
CA GLY A 45 5.95 -8.31 30.31
C GLY A 45 4.56 -8.77 30.75
N TYR A 46 3.74 -9.34 29.86
CA TYR A 46 2.48 -9.98 30.28
C TYR A 46 2.76 -11.36 30.86
N ARG A 47 2.00 -11.75 31.89
CA ARG A 47 1.90 -13.16 32.27
C ARG A 47 0.89 -13.83 31.34
N VAL A 48 1.26 -14.91 30.67
CA VAL A 48 0.39 -15.55 29.68
C VAL A 48 0.15 -17.01 30.04
N ILE A 49 -1.09 -17.37 30.37
CA ILE A 49 -1.47 -18.69 30.85
C ILE A 49 -2.06 -19.51 29.69
N PRO A 50 -1.45 -20.65 29.31
CA PRO A 50 -1.94 -21.48 28.22
C PRO A 50 -3.12 -22.35 28.67
N VAL A 51 -4.22 -22.33 27.90
CA VAL A 51 -5.40 -23.16 28.14
C VAL A 51 -5.63 -24.07 26.94
N ASN A 52 -5.44 -25.38 27.13
CA ASN A 52 -5.64 -26.40 26.12
C ASN A 52 -5.86 -27.79 26.77
N PRO A 53 -7.04 -28.41 26.60
CA PRO A 53 -7.33 -29.71 27.22
C PRO A 53 -6.39 -30.83 26.73
N GLY A 54 -5.94 -30.78 25.47
CA GLY A 54 -5.03 -31.80 24.92
C GLY A 54 -3.62 -31.77 25.49
N ASN A 55 -3.25 -30.70 26.22
CA ASN A 55 -1.92 -30.53 26.81
C ASN A 55 -1.98 -30.21 28.31
N ALA A 56 -3.16 -30.33 28.95
CA ALA A 56 -3.33 -30.04 30.37
C ALA A 56 -2.32 -30.81 31.22
N GLY A 57 -1.79 -30.17 32.26
CA GLY A 57 -0.77 -30.76 33.13
C GLY A 57 0.68 -30.55 32.66
N LYS A 58 0.91 -30.20 31.38
CA LYS A 58 2.25 -29.93 30.84
C LYS A 58 2.67 -28.47 31.07
N LYS A 59 3.93 -28.16 30.74
CA LYS A 59 4.43 -26.78 30.64
C LYS A 59 4.54 -26.33 29.19
N LEU A 60 4.20 -25.07 28.93
CA LEU A 60 4.39 -24.40 27.65
C LEU A 60 4.96 -23.00 27.91
N LEU A 61 6.14 -22.70 27.34
CA LEU A 61 6.83 -21.41 27.53
C LEU A 61 6.94 -21.00 29.02
N GLY A 62 7.30 -21.98 29.86
CA GLY A 62 7.48 -21.79 31.31
C GLY A 62 6.20 -21.83 32.15
N GLU A 63 5.01 -21.78 31.52
CA GLU A 63 3.72 -21.71 32.22
C GLU A 63 2.98 -23.05 32.21
N GLN A 64 2.21 -23.32 33.27
CA GLN A 64 1.40 -24.52 33.40
C GLN A 64 0.21 -24.46 32.44
N VAL A 65 -0.08 -25.57 31.75
CA VAL A 65 -1.23 -25.69 30.85
C VAL A 65 -2.44 -26.23 31.62
N TYR A 66 -3.56 -25.50 31.54
CA TYR A 66 -4.84 -25.86 32.15
C TYR A 66 -5.81 -26.41 31.10
N ALA A 67 -6.74 -27.28 31.51
CA ALA A 67 -7.66 -27.90 30.56
C ALA A 67 -8.75 -26.93 30.08
N ASN A 68 -9.22 -26.07 30.99
CA ASN A 68 -10.23 -25.05 30.74
C ASN A 68 -9.96 -23.82 31.63
N LEU A 69 -10.73 -22.74 31.41
CA LEU A 69 -10.55 -21.47 32.12
C LEU A 69 -10.87 -21.58 33.63
N ARG A 70 -11.79 -22.47 34.03
CA ARG A 70 -12.23 -22.62 35.43
C ARG A 70 -11.17 -23.25 36.33
N GLU A 71 -10.22 -23.96 35.75
CA GLU A 71 -9.10 -24.59 36.47
C GLU A 71 -7.92 -23.66 36.69
N VAL A 72 -7.91 -22.47 36.08
CA VAL A 72 -6.83 -21.50 36.28
C VAL A 72 -6.97 -20.91 37.69
N PRO A 73 -5.99 -21.14 38.60
CA PRO A 73 -6.12 -20.74 40.00
C PRO A 73 -5.91 -19.24 40.20
N ASP A 74 -5.23 -18.59 39.25
CA ASP A 74 -4.87 -17.18 39.30
C ASP A 74 -5.92 -16.30 38.64
N LYS A 75 -5.99 -15.04 39.09
CA LYS A 75 -6.83 -14.03 38.44
C LYS A 75 -6.34 -13.76 37.00
N VAL A 76 -7.25 -13.88 36.05
CA VAL A 76 -7.03 -13.58 34.62
C VAL A 76 -7.75 -12.28 34.27
N ASP A 77 -7.05 -11.32 33.66
CA ASP A 77 -7.64 -10.03 33.25
C ASP A 77 -8.32 -10.15 31.87
N MET A 78 -7.69 -10.89 30.96
CA MET A 78 -8.13 -11.05 29.57
C MET A 78 -8.04 -12.50 29.09
N VAL A 79 -9.06 -12.98 28.38
CA VAL A 79 -9.01 -14.24 27.63
C VAL A 79 -8.78 -13.95 26.15
N ASN A 80 -7.76 -14.55 25.55
CA ASN A 80 -7.53 -14.50 24.11
C ASN A 80 -7.84 -15.85 23.44
N VAL A 81 -8.77 -15.83 22.47
CA VAL A 81 -9.38 -17.04 21.90
C VAL A 81 -8.78 -17.39 20.53
N PHE A 82 -8.11 -18.54 20.43
CA PHE A 82 -7.57 -19.15 19.20
C PHE A 82 -8.36 -20.40 18.77
N ARG A 83 -9.67 -20.39 19.00
CA ARG A 83 -10.57 -21.48 18.61
C ARG A 83 -11.57 -20.98 17.57
N ALA A 84 -12.13 -21.89 16.80
CA ALA A 84 -13.08 -21.56 15.74
C ALA A 84 -14.29 -20.81 16.30
N SER A 85 -14.85 -19.89 15.51
CA SER A 85 -15.96 -19.01 15.91
C SER A 85 -17.15 -19.72 16.57
N HIS A 86 -17.53 -20.92 16.09
CA HIS A 86 -18.64 -21.69 16.65
C HIS A 86 -18.37 -22.22 18.08
N THR A 87 -17.11 -22.26 18.53
CA THR A 87 -16.73 -22.73 19.87
C THR A 87 -16.65 -21.61 20.90
N VAL A 88 -16.86 -20.35 20.51
CA VAL A 88 -16.70 -19.20 21.39
C VAL A 88 -17.78 -19.12 22.47
N GLY A 89 -19.00 -19.60 22.21
CA GLY A 89 -20.11 -19.57 23.17
C GLY A 89 -19.74 -20.20 24.53
N PRO A 90 -19.34 -21.48 24.57
CA PRO A 90 -18.89 -22.12 25.81
C PRO A 90 -17.71 -21.41 26.50
N ILE A 91 -16.77 -20.87 25.72
CA ILE A 91 -15.61 -20.12 26.26
C ILE A 91 -16.07 -18.83 26.93
N MET A 92 -17.07 -18.14 26.36
CA MET A 92 -17.67 -16.94 26.95
C MET A 92 -18.40 -17.27 28.26
N GLU A 93 -19.11 -18.39 28.32
CA GLU A 93 -19.76 -18.84 29.56
C GLU A 93 -18.76 -19.09 30.68
N ASP A 94 -17.65 -19.75 30.36
CA ASP A 94 -16.55 -19.93 31.30
C ASP A 94 -15.95 -18.59 31.74
N ALA A 95 -15.74 -17.67 30.80
CA ALA A 95 -15.21 -16.33 31.09
C ALA A 95 -16.13 -15.54 32.04
N ILE A 96 -17.45 -15.63 31.84
CA ILE A 96 -18.46 -15.03 32.74
C ILE A 96 -18.39 -15.67 34.12
N ALA A 97 -18.37 -17.01 34.19
CA ALA A 97 -18.37 -17.74 35.45
C ALA A 97 -17.14 -17.45 36.32
N VAL A 98 -15.97 -17.27 35.72
CA VAL A 98 -14.72 -16.94 36.45
C VAL A 98 -14.49 -15.43 36.61
N GLY A 99 -15.39 -14.58 36.11
CA GLY A 99 -15.35 -13.14 36.30
C GLY A 99 -14.32 -12.37 35.46
N ILE A 100 -13.99 -12.88 34.27
CA ILE A 100 -13.10 -12.22 33.30
C ILE A 100 -13.66 -10.84 32.91
N LYS A 101 -12.79 -9.87 32.66
CA LYS A 101 -13.19 -8.51 32.26
C LYS A 101 -13.07 -8.24 30.77
N VAL A 102 -12.20 -8.96 30.07
CA VAL A 102 -11.99 -8.79 28.63
C VAL A 102 -11.94 -10.14 27.92
N VAL A 103 -12.71 -10.30 26.84
CA VAL A 103 -12.58 -11.43 25.92
C VAL A 103 -12.16 -10.92 24.55
N TRP A 104 -11.03 -11.43 24.06
CA TRP A 104 -10.38 -11.02 22.83
C TRP A 104 -10.33 -12.18 21.84
N MET A 105 -11.14 -12.15 20.80
CA MET A 105 -11.16 -13.16 19.75
C MET A 105 -10.11 -12.84 18.68
N GLN A 106 -9.26 -13.82 18.39
CA GLN A 106 -8.13 -13.68 17.46
C GLN A 106 -8.59 -13.34 16.03
N LEU A 107 -7.67 -12.89 15.16
CA LEU A 107 -7.86 -12.80 13.71
C LEU A 107 -8.56 -14.06 13.16
N GLY A 108 -9.59 -13.85 12.35
CA GLY A 108 -10.47 -14.89 11.81
C GLY A 108 -11.57 -15.38 12.75
N VAL A 109 -11.58 -14.96 14.03
CA VAL A 109 -12.57 -15.40 15.03
C VAL A 109 -13.58 -14.29 15.32
N ARG A 110 -14.86 -14.56 15.09
CA ARG A 110 -16.00 -13.67 15.34
C ARG A 110 -17.23 -14.48 15.72
N ASN A 111 -17.89 -14.12 16.82
CA ASN A 111 -19.16 -14.72 17.23
C ASN A 111 -20.01 -13.64 17.92
N ASP A 112 -20.98 -13.10 17.18
CA ASP A 112 -21.77 -11.95 17.61
C ASP A 112 -22.73 -12.30 18.77
N GLU A 113 -23.27 -13.52 18.80
CA GLU A 113 -24.13 -14.00 19.89
C GLU A 113 -23.35 -14.11 21.21
N ALA A 114 -22.17 -14.73 21.17
CA ALA A 114 -21.31 -14.83 22.33
C ALA A 114 -20.82 -13.45 22.78
N ALA A 115 -20.53 -12.53 21.84
CA ALA A 115 -20.17 -11.16 22.16
C ALA A 115 -21.28 -10.43 22.92
N ALA A 116 -22.52 -10.47 22.41
CA ALA A 116 -23.68 -9.86 23.06
C ALA A 116 -23.91 -10.43 24.48
N LYS A 117 -23.75 -11.75 24.65
CA LYS A 117 -23.85 -12.42 25.96
C LYS A 117 -22.77 -11.93 26.93
N GLY A 118 -21.53 -11.79 26.46
CA GLY A 118 -20.42 -11.26 27.26
C GLY A 118 -20.64 -9.81 27.66
N GLU A 119 -21.03 -8.96 26.73
CA GLU A 119 -21.29 -7.54 26.98
C GLU A 119 -22.43 -7.32 27.97
N ALA A 120 -23.51 -8.13 27.89
CA ALA A 120 -24.60 -8.13 28.87
C ALA A 120 -24.13 -8.53 30.28
N ALA A 121 -23.07 -9.34 30.39
CA ALA A 121 -22.43 -9.71 31.65
C ALA A 121 -21.31 -8.73 32.09
N GLY A 122 -21.14 -7.61 31.39
CA GLY A 122 -20.13 -6.59 31.70
C GLY A 122 -18.71 -6.94 31.24
N ILE A 123 -18.56 -7.88 30.29
CA ILE A 123 -17.29 -8.21 29.66
C ILE A 123 -17.07 -7.31 28.45
N GLU A 124 -15.87 -6.73 28.34
CA GLU A 124 -15.47 -6.05 27.11
C GLU A 124 -15.05 -7.05 26.05
N VAL A 125 -15.68 -6.99 24.87
CA VAL A 125 -15.40 -7.91 23.77
C VAL A 125 -14.66 -7.22 22.62
N ILE A 126 -13.60 -7.87 22.14
CA ILE A 126 -12.88 -7.52 20.92
C ILE A 126 -12.89 -8.75 20.01
N MET A 127 -13.19 -8.59 18.72
CA MET A 127 -13.32 -9.68 17.76
C MET A 127 -12.46 -9.45 16.52
N ASN A 128 -12.00 -10.53 15.90
CA ASN A 128 -11.21 -10.49 14.67
C ASN A 128 -10.01 -9.54 14.75
N ARG A 129 -9.24 -9.62 15.84
CA ARG A 129 -8.03 -8.80 16.06
C ARG A 129 -6.95 -9.61 16.76
N CYS A 130 -5.68 -9.30 16.49
CA CYS A 130 -4.55 -9.95 17.15
C CYS A 130 -3.89 -9.02 18.16
N PRO A 131 -3.79 -9.40 19.45
CA PRO A 131 -3.17 -8.54 20.45
C PRO A 131 -1.69 -8.28 20.17
N LYS A 132 -0.95 -9.24 19.57
CA LYS A 132 0.44 -9.02 19.11
C LYS A 132 0.50 -7.93 18.03
N ILE A 133 -0.36 -8.01 17.02
CA ILE A 133 -0.38 -7.05 15.91
C ILE A 133 -0.82 -5.68 16.42
N GLU A 134 -1.90 -5.62 17.21
CA GLU A 134 -2.38 -4.35 17.77
C GLU A 134 -1.38 -3.71 18.72
N PHE A 135 -0.72 -4.49 19.60
CA PHE A 135 0.34 -3.97 20.45
C PHE A 135 1.50 -3.42 19.62
N GLY A 136 1.98 -4.18 18.63
CA GLY A 136 3.05 -3.74 17.75
C GLY A 136 2.67 -2.47 16.98
N ARG A 137 1.43 -2.40 16.47
CA ARG A 137 0.92 -1.25 15.71
C ARG A 137 0.81 -0.02 16.58
N LEU A 138 0.11 -0.13 17.71
CA LEU A 138 -0.12 0.97 18.66
C LEU A 138 1.18 1.41 19.37
N GLY A 139 2.17 0.52 19.43
CA GLY A 139 3.53 0.80 19.91
C GLY A 139 4.44 1.45 18.87
N GLY A 140 4.12 1.33 17.58
CA GLY A 140 4.93 1.79 16.45
C GLY A 140 5.93 0.76 15.92
N GLU A 141 5.96 -0.46 16.43
CA GLU A 141 6.91 -1.53 16.04
C GLU A 141 6.67 -2.07 14.63
N LEU A 142 5.43 -2.03 14.14
CA LEU A 142 5.11 -2.49 12.78
C LEU A 142 5.63 -1.54 11.69
N SER A 143 6.02 -0.31 12.05
CA SER A 143 6.66 0.64 11.13
C SER A 143 7.88 0.05 10.45
N TRP A 144 8.62 -0.82 11.15
CA TRP A 144 9.82 -1.50 10.64
C TRP A 144 9.51 -2.46 9.48
N GLY A 145 8.26 -2.87 9.33
CA GLY A 145 7.77 -3.66 8.20
C GLY A 145 7.05 -2.84 7.13
N GLY A 146 7.07 -1.51 7.21
CA GLY A 146 6.35 -0.63 6.28
C GLY A 146 4.84 -0.55 6.54
N VAL A 147 4.38 -0.92 7.73
CA VAL A 147 2.96 -0.88 8.11
C VAL A 147 2.60 0.53 8.59
N ASN A 148 1.46 1.04 8.13
CA ASN A 148 0.88 2.29 8.60
C ASN A 148 0.40 2.13 10.05
N THR A 149 1.15 2.71 10.98
CA THR A 149 0.81 2.63 12.42
C THR A 149 -0.23 3.67 12.83
N GLY A 150 -0.39 4.73 12.03
CA GLY A 150 -1.19 5.91 12.36
C GLY A 150 -0.56 6.80 13.44
N ILE A 151 0.71 6.55 13.81
CA ILE A 151 1.36 7.21 14.94
C ILE A 151 2.38 8.24 14.43
N ILE A 152 2.24 9.48 14.89
CA ILE A 152 3.24 10.53 14.72
C ILE A 152 3.88 10.83 16.08
N ARG A 153 5.22 10.83 16.13
CA ARG A 153 6.00 11.10 17.34
C ARG A 153 7.10 12.12 17.08
N ASN A 154 7.29 13.03 18.04
CA ASN A 154 8.45 13.93 18.10
C ASN A 154 9.45 13.53 19.20
N LYS A 155 9.28 12.36 19.81
CA LYS A 155 10.22 11.82 20.80
C LYS A 155 10.80 10.51 20.27
N PRO A 156 12.10 10.24 20.53
CA PRO A 156 12.70 8.97 20.17
C PRO A 156 11.99 7.81 20.86
N ALA A 157 11.95 6.65 20.21
CA ALA A 157 11.45 5.44 20.82
C ALA A 157 12.41 5.01 21.96
N GLN A 158 11.99 5.14 23.21
CA GLN A 158 12.79 4.63 24.33
C GLN A 158 12.70 3.09 24.40
N ALA A 159 13.68 2.42 25.01
CA ALA A 159 13.61 0.99 25.32
C ALA A 159 12.53 0.70 26.40
N PRO A 160 11.85 -0.46 26.39
CA PRO A 160 10.94 -0.85 27.46
C PRO A 160 11.70 -0.95 28.79
N THR A 161 11.28 -0.23 29.82
CA THR A 161 11.78 -0.40 31.19
C THR A 161 10.79 -1.23 32.00
N ASN A 162 11.29 -2.15 32.83
CA ASN A 162 10.51 -3.16 33.58
C ASN A 162 9.36 -2.65 34.45
N ASN A 163 9.18 -1.34 34.67
CA ASN A 163 8.26 -0.84 35.69
C ASN A 163 7.19 0.17 35.28
N ARG A 164 7.03 0.53 34.00
CA ARG A 164 5.82 1.25 33.54
C ARG A 164 5.54 0.92 32.09
N LEU A 165 4.40 0.26 31.83
CA LEU A 165 3.79 0.33 30.50
C LEU A 165 3.49 1.80 30.21
N ARG A 166 4.06 2.31 29.13
CA ARG A 166 4.01 3.74 28.78
C ARG A 166 2.59 4.24 28.66
N ASP A 167 2.41 5.51 28.99
CA ASP A 167 1.29 6.33 28.52
C ASP A 167 1.33 6.39 27.00
N LEU A 168 0.59 5.48 26.36
CA LEU A 168 0.25 5.60 24.95
C LEU A 168 -0.72 6.79 24.82
N PRO A 169 -0.57 7.71 23.85
CA PRO A 169 -1.40 8.90 23.75
C PRO A 169 -2.90 8.56 23.73
N ALA A 170 -3.68 9.30 24.52
CA ALA A 170 -5.08 9.01 24.83
C ALA A 170 -6.04 9.07 23.63
N VAL A 171 -5.63 9.72 22.54
CA VAL A 171 -6.42 9.91 21.33
C VAL A 171 -5.54 9.70 20.10
N ASN A 172 -6.06 9.02 19.09
CA ASN A 172 -5.49 9.09 17.75
C ASN A 172 -5.94 10.41 17.12
N ILE A 173 -5.03 11.36 17.02
CA ILE A 173 -5.28 12.59 16.29
C ILE A 173 -5.17 12.25 14.81
N GLU A 174 -6.26 12.44 14.06
CA GLU A 174 -6.20 12.34 12.61
C GLU A 174 -5.48 13.57 12.07
N HIS A 175 -4.29 13.35 11.50
CA HIS A 175 -3.46 14.43 10.99
C HIS A 175 -3.76 14.73 9.51
N GLY A 176 -3.67 16.01 9.14
CA GLY A 176 -3.77 16.47 7.75
C GLY A 176 -2.72 15.82 6.84
N PHE A 177 -2.93 15.89 5.53
CA PHE A 177 -2.04 15.30 4.53
C PHE A 177 -0.62 15.87 4.64
N GLU A 178 -0.52 17.18 4.78
CA GLU A 178 0.70 17.97 4.83
C GLU A 178 1.54 17.56 6.04
N THR A 179 0.90 17.40 7.20
CA THR A 179 1.55 16.91 8.42
C THR A 179 2.04 15.46 8.27
N ARG A 180 1.24 14.57 7.67
CA ARG A 180 1.62 13.17 7.47
C ARG A 180 2.75 13.02 6.45
N ALA A 181 2.79 13.86 5.42
CA ALA A 181 3.86 13.87 4.42
C ALA A 181 5.23 14.18 5.04
N ILE A 182 5.25 14.94 6.14
CA ILE A 182 6.47 15.29 6.89
C ILE A 182 6.80 14.24 7.95
N HIS A 183 5.81 13.77 8.71
CA HIS A 183 6.08 13.07 9.96
C HIS A 183 5.79 11.57 9.97
N ALA A 184 4.95 11.05 9.07
CA ALA A 184 4.61 9.63 9.08
C ALA A 184 5.86 8.75 8.88
N GLY A 185 5.99 7.73 9.72
CA GLY A 185 7.13 6.81 9.76
C GLY A 185 8.45 7.37 10.29
N ALA A 186 8.57 8.69 10.51
CA ALA A 186 9.85 9.34 10.83
C ALA A 186 9.89 9.89 12.27
N ALA A 187 9.88 9.01 13.27
CA ALA A 187 10.24 9.42 14.63
C ALA A 187 11.73 9.77 14.71
N PRO A 188 12.17 10.63 15.66
CA PRO A 188 13.60 10.88 15.87
C PRO A 188 14.36 9.58 16.16
N ASP A 189 15.59 9.48 15.65
CA ASP A 189 16.46 8.32 15.87
C ASP A 189 16.63 8.05 17.37
N PRO A 190 16.37 6.81 17.85
CA PRO A 190 16.38 6.50 19.28
C PRO A 190 17.76 6.58 19.94
N THR A 191 18.84 6.50 19.17
CA THR A 191 20.21 6.48 19.68
C THR A 191 20.83 7.87 19.76
N THR A 192 20.62 8.69 18.74
CA THR A 192 21.28 9.99 18.56
C THR A 192 20.33 11.18 18.68
N GLY A 193 19.02 10.94 18.57
CA GLY A 193 18.01 12.00 18.51
C GLY A 193 17.92 12.71 17.16
N ALA A 194 18.59 12.22 16.10
CA ALA A 194 18.53 12.81 14.77
C ALA A 194 17.08 12.98 14.29
N ARG A 195 16.73 14.20 13.83
CA ARG A 195 15.36 14.57 13.46
C ARG A 195 15.01 14.20 12.02
N GLY A 196 15.97 14.33 11.11
CA GLY A 196 15.85 13.79 9.75
C GLY A 196 16.10 12.28 9.77
N THR A 197 15.46 11.56 8.86
CA THR A 197 15.65 10.10 8.73
C THR A 197 17.10 9.80 8.35
N PRO A 198 17.85 9.02 9.15
CA PRO A 198 19.20 8.61 8.79
C PRO A 198 19.22 7.70 7.56
N ILE A 199 20.31 7.75 6.80
CA ILE A 199 20.53 6.87 5.65
C ILE A 199 21.25 5.60 6.13
N PHE A 200 20.51 4.51 6.28
CA PHE A 200 21.06 3.20 6.61
C PHE A 200 21.63 2.53 5.36
N GLN A 201 22.77 3.01 4.86
CA GLN A 201 23.50 2.44 3.72
C GLN A 201 24.26 1.16 4.13
N THR A 202 23.52 0.15 4.56
CA THR A 202 24.01 -1.15 5.01
C THR A 202 23.27 -2.28 4.31
N THR A 203 23.86 -3.48 4.31
CA THR A 203 23.24 -4.69 3.76
C THR A 203 22.62 -5.58 4.83
N ALA A 204 23.23 -5.67 6.02
CA ALA A 204 22.85 -6.62 7.07
C ALA A 204 22.80 -5.97 8.45
N TYR A 205 22.14 -6.66 9.38
CA TYR A 205 21.92 -6.21 10.76
C TYR A 205 22.36 -7.30 11.74
N VAL A 206 22.93 -6.89 12.87
CA VAL A 206 23.38 -7.80 13.93
C VAL A 206 22.15 -8.34 14.69
N PHE A 207 22.14 -9.64 14.97
CA PHE A 207 21.14 -10.25 15.84
C PHE A 207 21.62 -10.24 17.29
N ASP A 208 20.70 -9.99 18.23
CA ASP A 208 21.01 -10.05 19.67
C ASP A 208 21.45 -11.46 20.10
N ASP A 209 20.75 -12.48 19.62
CA ASP A 209 21.05 -13.89 19.87
C ASP A 209 20.40 -14.81 18.79
N VAL A 210 20.63 -16.12 18.91
CA VAL A 210 20.11 -17.14 17.97
C VAL A 210 18.58 -17.20 17.97
N GLU A 211 17.95 -16.95 19.12
CA GLU A 211 16.50 -17.02 19.25
C GLU A 211 15.82 -15.80 18.59
N HIS A 212 16.44 -14.62 18.69
CA HIS A 212 16.04 -13.42 17.97
C HIS A 212 16.15 -13.65 16.45
N ALA A 213 17.29 -14.17 15.98
CA ALA A 213 17.47 -14.47 14.55
C ALA A 213 16.37 -15.42 14.02
N ALA A 214 16.16 -16.56 14.69
CA ALA A 214 15.13 -17.52 14.31
C ALA A 214 13.72 -16.90 14.32
N SER A 215 13.43 -16.00 15.26
CA SER A 215 12.14 -15.31 15.33
C SER A 215 11.90 -14.37 14.15
N LEU A 216 12.94 -13.74 13.60
CA LEU A 216 12.82 -12.87 12.44
C LEU A 216 12.59 -13.68 11.15
N PHE A 217 13.38 -14.74 10.93
CA PHE A 217 13.23 -15.61 9.76
C PHE A 217 11.87 -16.33 9.70
N ASN A 218 11.31 -16.66 10.87
CA ASN A 218 9.97 -17.26 10.97
C ASN A 218 8.82 -16.24 10.91
N LEU A 219 9.11 -14.94 10.68
CA LEU A 219 8.11 -13.86 10.67
C LEU A 219 7.33 -13.71 12.00
N HIS A 220 7.91 -14.21 13.09
CA HIS A 220 7.32 -14.10 14.42
C HIS A 220 7.55 -12.74 15.05
N ASN A 221 8.66 -12.08 14.71
CA ASN A 221 8.95 -10.70 15.08
C ASN A 221 9.11 -9.85 13.82
N PHE A 222 8.80 -8.56 13.94
CA PHE A 222 9.13 -7.56 12.93
C PHE A 222 10.50 -7.00 13.22
N GLY A 223 11.32 -6.80 12.19
CA GLY A 223 12.66 -6.31 12.34
C GLY A 223 13.47 -6.40 11.06
N PHE A 224 14.75 -6.07 11.20
CA PHE A 224 15.69 -6.01 10.08
C PHE A 224 16.57 -7.24 10.06
N ILE A 225 16.64 -7.90 8.91
CA ILE A 225 17.49 -9.07 8.66
C ILE A 225 18.55 -8.67 7.64
N TYR A 226 18.09 -8.24 6.46
CA TYR A 226 18.91 -7.90 5.33
C TYR A 226 18.18 -6.87 4.47
N SER A 227 18.90 -5.87 3.94
CA SER A 227 18.33 -4.72 3.22
C SER A 227 17.63 -5.06 1.91
N ARG A 228 17.81 -6.27 1.37
CA ARG A 228 16.98 -6.79 0.27
C ARG A 228 15.52 -6.99 0.66
N LEU A 229 15.23 -7.13 1.97
CA LEU A 229 13.90 -7.37 2.52
C LEU A 229 13.34 -6.15 3.23
N THR A 230 14.12 -5.60 4.16
CA THR A 230 13.75 -4.50 5.04
C THR A 230 14.97 -3.65 5.33
N ASN A 231 14.79 -2.32 5.33
CA ASN A 231 15.83 -1.35 5.68
C ASN A 231 15.15 -0.17 6.40
N PRO A 232 15.68 0.34 7.52
CA PRO A 232 15.00 1.38 8.30
C PRO A 232 14.65 2.63 7.47
N THR A 233 15.55 3.08 6.59
CA THR A 233 15.30 4.21 5.68
C THR A 233 14.14 3.94 4.74
N VAL A 234 14.10 2.74 4.17
CA VAL A 234 13.05 2.30 3.24
C VAL A 234 11.72 2.11 3.97
N SER A 235 11.74 1.60 5.21
CA SER A 235 10.54 1.42 6.03
C SER A 235 9.84 2.74 6.36
N VAL A 236 10.59 3.84 6.55
CA VAL A 236 10.01 5.19 6.67
C VAL A 236 9.24 5.58 5.42
N LEU A 237 9.82 5.34 4.23
CA LEU A 237 9.14 5.61 2.96
C LEU A 237 7.86 4.78 2.83
N GLU A 238 7.95 3.48 3.14
CA GLU A 238 6.84 2.54 3.07
C GLU A 238 5.67 2.97 3.96
N GLU A 239 5.91 3.20 5.26
CA GLU A 239 4.87 3.66 6.17
C GLU A 239 4.30 5.02 5.74
N ARG A 240 5.15 5.95 5.28
CA ARG A 240 4.71 7.28 4.86
C ARG A 240 3.76 7.20 3.67
N VAL A 241 4.11 6.46 2.63
CA VAL A 241 3.24 6.33 1.44
C VAL A 241 1.97 5.57 1.79
N ALA A 242 2.06 4.50 2.59
CA ALA A 242 0.88 3.79 3.09
C ALA A 242 -0.07 4.73 3.86
N SER A 243 0.49 5.59 4.72
CA SER A 243 -0.27 6.62 5.42
C SER A 243 -0.94 7.59 4.45
N LEU A 244 -0.21 8.17 3.51
CA LEU A 244 -0.73 9.18 2.58
C LEU A 244 -1.86 8.64 1.68
N GLU A 245 -1.77 7.38 1.24
CA GLU A 245 -2.82 6.70 0.47
C GLU A 245 -4.04 6.31 1.32
N GLY A 246 -3.92 6.31 2.66
CA GLY A 246 -4.93 5.70 3.53
C GLY A 246 -4.93 4.17 3.47
N GLY A 247 -3.78 3.59 3.12
CA GLY A 247 -3.53 2.15 3.10
C GLY A 247 -3.03 1.62 4.44
N ARG A 248 -2.92 0.29 4.50
CA ARG A 248 -2.53 -0.46 5.69
C ARG A 248 -1.03 -0.71 5.76
N ALA A 249 -0.39 -1.05 4.65
CA ALA A 249 1.04 -1.33 4.60
C ALA A 249 1.57 -1.14 3.17
N ALA A 250 2.89 -0.99 3.04
CA ALA A 250 3.54 -0.88 1.74
C ALA A 250 4.85 -1.66 1.64
N VAL A 251 5.23 -1.96 0.40
CA VAL A 251 6.52 -2.56 0.03
C VAL A 251 7.16 -1.74 -1.08
N ALA A 252 8.35 -1.22 -0.83
CA ALA A 252 9.12 -0.45 -1.80
C ALA A 252 9.95 -1.36 -2.72
N ALA A 253 10.13 -0.92 -3.98
CA ALA A 253 10.84 -1.65 -5.02
C ALA A 253 11.77 -0.73 -5.82
N ALA A 254 12.70 -1.34 -6.57
CA ALA A 254 13.72 -0.62 -7.33
C ALA A 254 13.16 0.32 -8.43
N SER A 255 11.94 0.09 -8.91
CA SER A 255 11.28 0.91 -9.93
C SER A 255 9.75 0.72 -9.90
N GLY A 256 8.99 1.57 -10.59
CA GLY A 256 7.54 1.39 -10.76
C GLY A 256 7.18 0.05 -11.42
N HIS A 257 7.94 -0.37 -12.44
CA HIS A 257 7.78 -1.68 -13.07
C HIS A 257 8.08 -2.85 -12.13
N ALA A 258 9.07 -2.69 -11.26
CA ALA A 258 9.34 -3.69 -10.23
C ALA A 258 8.18 -3.77 -9.23
N ALA A 259 7.59 -2.64 -8.84
CA ALA A 259 6.42 -2.62 -7.98
C ALA A 259 5.20 -3.32 -8.63
N GLN A 260 4.93 -3.03 -9.91
CA GLN A 260 3.91 -3.76 -10.70
C GLN A 260 4.21 -5.26 -10.72
N PHE A 261 5.45 -5.65 -11.03
CA PHE A 261 5.88 -7.05 -11.04
C PHE A 261 5.70 -7.75 -9.69
N LEU A 262 6.05 -7.11 -8.56
CA LEU A 262 5.87 -7.69 -7.23
C LEU A 262 4.41 -7.99 -6.92
N ILE A 263 3.46 -7.17 -7.39
CA ILE A 263 2.03 -7.45 -7.22
C ILE A 263 1.66 -8.76 -7.91
N PHE A 264 1.98 -8.89 -9.20
CA PHE A 264 1.61 -10.07 -9.97
C PHE A 264 2.37 -11.32 -9.54
N ALA A 265 3.68 -11.21 -9.25
CA ALA A 265 4.48 -12.31 -8.72
C ALA A 265 4.02 -12.80 -7.34
N THR A 266 3.28 -11.99 -6.59
CA THR A 266 2.67 -12.40 -5.31
C THR A 266 1.37 -13.18 -5.52
N LEU A 267 0.63 -12.89 -6.59
CA LEU A 267 -0.74 -13.38 -6.81
C LEU A 267 -0.85 -14.51 -7.83
N MET A 268 -0.08 -14.46 -8.91
CA MET A 268 -0.30 -15.22 -10.13
C MET A 268 0.56 -16.48 -10.23
N GLU A 269 -0.05 -17.55 -10.72
CA GLU A 269 0.61 -18.78 -11.16
C GLU A 269 0.58 -18.91 -12.70
N PRO A 270 1.44 -19.74 -13.31
CA PRO A 270 1.37 -20.01 -14.75
C PRO A 270 -0.03 -20.48 -15.18
N GLY A 271 -0.58 -19.85 -16.20
CA GLY A 271 -1.93 -20.09 -16.71
C GLY A 271 -3.00 -19.15 -16.14
N ASP A 272 -2.69 -18.35 -15.12
CA ASP A 272 -3.61 -17.34 -14.60
C ASP A 272 -3.71 -16.12 -15.54
N GLU A 273 -4.83 -15.40 -15.39
CA GLU A 273 -5.19 -14.28 -16.25
C GLU A 273 -5.47 -13.03 -15.42
N PHE A 274 -5.47 -11.85 -16.04
CA PHE A 274 -5.97 -10.62 -15.42
C PHE A 274 -6.49 -9.66 -16.49
N VAL A 275 -7.35 -8.73 -16.10
CA VAL A 275 -7.89 -7.71 -17.01
C VAL A 275 -7.21 -6.39 -16.71
N ALA A 276 -6.75 -5.67 -17.74
CA ALA A 276 -6.13 -4.38 -17.58
C ALA A 276 -6.67 -3.36 -18.57
N SER A 277 -6.63 -2.09 -18.19
CA SER A 277 -6.87 -0.99 -19.13
C SER A 277 -5.88 -1.04 -20.30
N ASN A 278 -6.33 -0.68 -21.51
CA ASN A 278 -5.47 -0.42 -22.65
C ASN A 278 -4.94 1.03 -22.69
N LYS A 279 -5.34 1.88 -21.74
CA LYS A 279 -4.85 3.25 -21.54
C LYS A 279 -3.91 3.27 -20.34
N LEU A 280 -2.73 2.68 -20.54
CA LEU A 280 -1.67 2.61 -19.53
C LEU A 280 -0.38 3.20 -20.08
N TYR A 281 0.58 3.42 -19.20
CA TYR A 281 1.97 3.65 -19.56
C TYR A 281 2.45 2.59 -20.56
N GLY A 282 3.05 3.03 -21.66
CA GLY A 282 3.50 2.13 -22.74
C GLY A 282 4.41 1.01 -22.26
N GLY A 283 5.27 1.28 -21.26
CA GLY A 283 6.09 0.23 -20.65
C GLY A 283 5.27 -0.82 -19.89
N SER A 284 4.14 -0.46 -19.28
CA SER A 284 3.23 -1.41 -18.62
C SER A 284 2.43 -2.23 -19.65
N LEU A 285 2.00 -1.61 -20.76
CA LEU A 285 1.41 -2.35 -21.89
C LEU A 285 2.39 -3.42 -22.43
N THR A 286 3.66 -3.06 -22.61
CA THR A 286 4.72 -4.01 -23.00
C THR A 286 4.94 -5.07 -21.93
N GLN A 287 5.03 -4.69 -20.66
CA GLN A 287 5.26 -5.62 -19.56
C GLN A 287 4.14 -6.67 -19.48
N PHE A 288 2.89 -6.23 -19.50
CA PHE A 288 1.72 -7.11 -19.36
C PHE A 288 1.43 -7.90 -20.64
N GLY A 289 1.61 -7.27 -21.81
CA GLY A 289 1.28 -7.87 -23.10
C GLY A 289 2.34 -8.81 -23.66
N LEU A 290 3.62 -8.65 -23.30
CA LEU A 290 4.74 -9.42 -23.86
C LEU A 290 5.57 -10.11 -22.77
N THR A 291 6.05 -9.38 -21.77
CA THR A 291 6.99 -9.95 -20.78
C THR A 291 6.31 -10.97 -19.88
N PHE A 292 5.11 -10.66 -19.38
CA PHE A 292 4.36 -11.55 -18.48
C PHE A 292 3.89 -12.85 -19.15
N LYS A 293 3.69 -12.86 -20.47
CA LYS A 293 3.42 -14.09 -21.22
C LYS A 293 4.54 -15.13 -21.06
N LYS A 294 5.80 -14.70 -20.91
CA LYS A 294 6.94 -15.61 -20.68
C LYS A 294 6.87 -16.31 -19.32
N LEU A 295 6.10 -15.77 -18.38
CA LEU A 295 5.83 -16.34 -17.06
C LEU A 295 4.53 -17.17 -17.05
N GLY A 296 3.85 -17.27 -18.19
CA GLY A 296 2.56 -17.93 -18.31
C GLY A 296 1.38 -17.08 -17.82
N TRP A 297 1.56 -15.78 -17.59
CA TRP A 297 0.48 -14.88 -17.18
C TRP A 297 -0.10 -14.15 -18.38
N HIS A 298 -1.43 -14.10 -18.47
CA HIS A 298 -2.12 -13.53 -19.62
C HIS A 298 -2.94 -12.29 -19.24
N CYS A 299 -2.71 -11.19 -19.96
CA CYS A 299 -3.45 -9.94 -19.79
C CYS A 299 -4.51 -9.77 -20.87
N HIS A 300 -5.75 -9.49 -20.48
CA HIS A 300 -6.83 -9.06 -21.36
C HIS A 300 -6.95 -7.54 -21.29
N PHE A 301 -6.62 -6.86 -22.39
CA PHE A 301 -6.69 -5.39 -22.44
C PHE A 301 -8.08 -4.91 -22.86
N VAL A 302 -8.59 -3.90 -22.15
CA VAL A 302 -9.92 -3.32 -22.40
C VAL A 302 -9.91 -1.79 -22.34
N ASP A 303 -10.84 -1.14 -23.03
CA ASP A 303 -11.02 0.31 -22.91
C ASP A 303 -11.64 0.67 -21.55
N PRO A 304 -10.98 1.51 -20.72
CA PRO A 304 -11.46 1.82 -19.38
C PRO A 304 -12.58 2.86 -19.33
N THR A 305 -12.95 3.48 -20.46
CA THR A 305 -13.99 4.52 -20.51
C THR A 305 -15.40 3.96 -20.32
N ASP A 306 -15.59 2.66 -20.55
CA ASP A 306 -16.78 1.91 -20.21
C ASP A 306 -16.42 0.79 -19.21
N PRO A 307 -16.81 0.92 -17.92
CA PRO A 307 -16.57 -0.11 -16.90
C PRO A 307 -17.10 -1.50 -17.26
N GLU A 308 -18.15 -1.60 -18.09
CA GLU A 308 -18.71 -2.88 -18.54
C GLU A 308 -17.70 -3.69 -19.38
N ASN A 309 -16.77 -3.03 -20.07
CA ASN A 309 -15.71 -3.72 -20.80
C ASN A 309 -14.90 -4.66 -19.90
N PHE A 310 -14.65 -4.26 -18.65
CA PHE A 310 -13.96 -5.13 -17.70
C PHE A 310 -14.78 -6.37 -17.42
N ARG A 311 -16.09 -6.23 -17.13
CA ARG A 311 -16.98 -7.35 -16.85
C ARG A 311 -17.01 -8.35 -18.00
N ARG A 312 -17.11 -7.85 -19.24
CA ARG A 312 -17.10 -8.69 -20.45
C ARG A 312 -15.80 -9.48 -20.67
N ALA A 313 -14.67 -8.96 -20.19
CA ALA A 313 -13.36 -9.60 -20.36
C ALA A 313 -12.99 -10.56 -19.21
N LEU A 314 -13.79 -10.62 -18.14
CA LEU A 314 -13.51 -11.52 -17.01
C LEU A 314 -13.64 -12.98 -17.41
N THR A 315 -12.70 -13.80 -16.94
CA THR A 315 -12.74 -15.25 -17.03
C THR A 315 -12.63 -15.88 -15.63
N PRO A 316 -12.95 -17.19 -15.46
CA PRO A 316 -12.75 -17.88 -14.19
C PRO A 316 -11.30 -17.86 -13.68
N LYS A 317 -10.33 -17.69 -14.59
CA LYS A 317 -8.89 -17.65 -14.28
C LYS A 317 -8.38 -16.26 -13.92
N CYS A 318 -9.20 -15.22 -14.07
CA CYS A 318 -8.78 -13.87 -13.71
C CYS A 318 -8.43 -13.77 -12.22
N LYS A 319 -7.33 -13.08 -11.91
CA LYS A 319 -6.84 -12.83 -10.54
C LYS A 319 -6.88 -11.38 -10.11
N ALA A 320 -6.99 -10.43 -11.04
CA ALA A 320 -7.04 -9.00 -10.72
C ALA A 320 -7.62 -8.18 -11.87
N VAL A 321 -7.98 -6.93 -11.54
CA VAL A 321 -8.23 -5.85 -12.50
C VAL A 321 -7.18 -4.75 -12.28
N PHE A 322 -6.59 -4.22 -13.36
CA PHE A 322 -5.56 -3.17 -13.30
C PHE A 322 -5.93 -1.93 -14.11
N ILE A 323 -5.86 -0.75 -13.48
CA ILE A 323 -6.11 0.54 -14.14
C ILE A 323 -5.09 1.61 -13.73
N GLU A 324 -4.98 2.69 -14.50
CA GLU A 324 -4.41 3.96 -14.06
C GLU A 324 -5.56 4.89 -13.61
N SER A 325 -5.38 5.59 -12.49
CA SER A 325 -6.35 6.59 -12.01
C SER A 325 -6.49 7.77 -12.98
N LEU A 326 -5.34 8.26 -13.45
CA LEU A 326 -5.17 9.29 -14.46
C LEU A 326 -4.14 8.78 -15.47
N ALA A 327 -4.59 8.50 -16.69
CA ALA A 327 -3.79 7.83 -17.70
C ALA A 327 -3.08 8.83 -18.65
N ASN A 328 -1.84 8.47 -18.99
CA ASN A 328 -1.01 9.11 -20.01
C ASN A 328 -1.28 8.43 -21.38
N PRO A 329 -1.28 9.13 -22.53
CA PRO A 329 -1.06 10.57 -22.71
C PRO A 329 -2.33 11.43 -22.78
N GLY A 330 -3.52 10.82 -22.90
CA GLY A 330 -4.77 11.55 -23.13
C GLY A 330 -5.38 12.24 -21.91
N GLY A 331 -4.80 12.12 -20.70
CA GLY A 331 -5.40 12.66 -19.48
C GLY A 331 -6.75 11.99 -19.16
N ILE A 332 -6.89 10.70 -19.48
CA ILE A 332 -8.12 9.93 -19.28
C ILE A 332 -8.24 9.60 -17.80
N ILE A 333 -9.43 9.80 -17.23
CA ILE A 333 -9.71 9.45 -15.84
C ILE A 333 -10.61 8.22 -15.83
N ALA A 334 -10.17 7.15 -15.17
CA ALA A 334 -10.95 5.93 -15.03
C ALA A 334 -12.03 6.11 -13.95
N ASP A 335 -13.22 5.52 -14.15
CA ASP A 335 -14.25 5.49 -13.11
C ASP A 335 -13.92 4.42 -12.04
N ILE A 336 -13.04 4.79 -11.10
CA ILE A 336 -12.46 3.87 -10.10
C ILE A 336 -13.55 3.10 -9.35
N SER A 337 -14.59 3.78 -8.86
CA SER A 337 -15.66 3.12 -8.08
C SER A 337 -16.49 2.14 -8.92
N ALA A 338 -16.85 2.50 -10.15
CA ALA A 338 -17.60 1.60 -11.02
C ALA A 338 -16.77 0.36 -11.39
N ILE A 339 -15.48 0.53 -11.65
CA ILE A 339 -14.56 -0.57 -11.97
C ILE A 339 -14.29 -1.44 -10.73
N ALA A 340 -14.19 -0.84 -9.54
CA ALA A 340 -14.07 -1.57 -8.27
C ALA A 340 -15.29 -2.48 -8.05
N GLU A 341 -16.50 -1.97 -8.28
CA GLU A 341 -17.73 -2.76 -8.17
C GLU A 341 -17.71 -3.97 -9.11
N VAL A 342 -17.29 -3.78 -10.36
CA VAL A 342 -17.10 -4.88 -11.32
C VAL A 342 -16.09 -5.92 -10.77
N ALA A 343 -14.92 -5.48 -10.32
CA ALA A 343 -13.88 -6.37 -9.81
C ALA A 343 -14.36 -7.17 -8.59
N HIS A 344 -14.96 -6.49 -7.61
CA HIS A 344 -15.46 -7.10 -6.36
C HIS A 344 -16.63 -8.05 -6.61
N SER A 345 -17.53 -7.76 -7.56
CA SER A 345 -18.61 -8.68 -7.95
C SER A 345 -18.08 -10.02 -8.48
N ALA A 346 -16.85 -10.04 -9.00
CA ALA A 346 -16.17 -11.24 -9.49
C ALA A 346 -15.17 -11.83 -8.48
N GLY A 347 -15.13 -11.28 -7.26
CA GLY A 347 -14.20 -11.69 -6.21
C GLY A 347 -12.73 -11.36 -6.51
N LEU A 348 -12.45 -10.31 -7.30
CA LEU A 348 -11.10 -9.90 -7.69
C LEU A 348 -10.70 -8.56 -7.06
N PRO A 349 -9.41 -8.37 -6.70
CA PRO A 349 -8.92 -7.08 -6.25
C PRO A 349 -8.81 -6.10 -7.42
N LEU A 350 -9.10 -4.83 -7.15
CA LEU A 350 -8.76 -3.72 -8.03
C LEU A 350 -7.37 -3.17 -7.67
N ILE A 351 -6.46 -3.17 -8.65
CA ILE A 351 -5.14 -2.56 -8.58
C ILE A 351 -5.18 -1.23 -9.34
N VAL A 352 -4.78 -0.14 -8.68
CA VAL A 352 -4.74 1.20 -9.29
C VAL A 352 -3.32 1.74 -9.30
N ASP A 353 -2.78 2.01 -10.48
CA ASP A 353 -1.59 2.86 -10.62
C ASP A 353 -1.98 4.32 -10.41
N ASN A 354 -1.44 4.92 -9.36
CA ASN A 354 -1.78 6.26 -8.91
C ASN A 354 -0.61 7.25 -9.11
N THR A 355 0.35 6.89 -9.98
CA THR A 355 1.60 7.65 -10.18
C THR A 355 1.37 9.10 -10.59
N LEU A 356 0.46 9.36 -11.54
CA LEU A 356 0.25 10.71 -12.08
C LEU A 356 -0.60 11.60 -11.17
N ALA A 357 -1.61 11.02 -10.51
CA ALA A 357 -2.46 11.77 -9.59
C ALA A 357 -1.78 11.99 -8.24
N THR A 358 -0.95 11.04 -7.79
CA THR A 358 -0.36 10.98 -6.43
C THR A 358 -1.43 10.86 -5.34
N PRO A 359 -1.09 10.47 -4.10
CA PRO A 359 -2.04 10.48 -2.99
C PRO A 359 -2.57 11.89 -2.65
N TYR A 360 -1.97 12.97 -3.19
CA TYR A 360 -2.43 14.34 -2.97
C TYR A 360 -3.71 14.66 -3.76
N LEU A 361 -3.77 14.26 -5.04
CA LEU A 361 -4.92 14.55 -5.89
C LEU A 361 -5.98 13.44 -5.81
N CYS A 362 -5.56 12.17 -5.79
CA CYS A 362 -6.46 11.02 -5.69
C CYS A 362 -6.00 10.06 -4.60
N ARG A 363 -6.93 9.52 -3.80
CA ARG A 363 -6.68 8.38 -2.92
C ARG A 363 -7.58 7.20 -3.33
N PRO A 364 -7.14 6.34 -4.27
CA PRO A 364 -7.99 5.30 -4.85
C PRO A 364 -8.57 4.30 -3.84
N ILE A 365 -7.90 4.08 -2.70
CA ILE A 365 -8.40 3.19 -1.63
C ILE A 365 -9.74 3.68 -1.05
N GLY A 366 -9.97 4.99 -1.04
CA GLY A 366 -11.25 5.58 -0.64
C GLY A 366 -12.37 5.32 -1.65
N TRP A 367 -12.03 4.92 -2.86
CA TRP A 367 -12.95 4.71 -3.99
C TRP A 367 -13.12 3.25 -4.38
N GLY A 368 -12.52 2.31 -3.63
CA GLY A 368 -12.67 0.86 -3.82
C GLY A 368 -11.41 0.13 -4.28
N ALA A 369 -10.27 0.81 -4.47
CA ALA A 369 -9.02 0.12 -4.77
C ALA A 369 -8.53 -0.73 -3.59
N ASP A 370 -8.09 -1.95 -3.88
CA ASP A 370 -7.55 -2.87 -2.89
C ASP A 370 -6.03 -2.76 -2.77
N ILE A 371 -5.38 -2.48 -3.90
CA ILE A 371 -3.93 -2.28 -4.02
C ILE A 371 -3.69 -1.00 -4.83
N VAL A 372 -2.76 -0.17 -4.38
CA VAL A 372 -2.27 0.99 -5.12
C VAL A 372 -0.81 0.80 -5.46
N VAL A 373 -0.40 1.17 -6.67
CA VAL A 373 1.00 1.15 -7.10
C VAL A 373 1.44 2.53 -7.56
N HIS A 374 2.70 2.86 -7.28
CA HIS A 374 3.34 4.09 -7.76
C HIS A 374 4.71 3.80 -8.34
N SER A 375 5.06 4.55 -9.39
CA SER A 375 6.45 4.88 -9.69
C SER A 375 6.87 6.08 -8.84
N THR A 376 7.57 5.82 -7.72
CA THR A 376 8.10 6.89 -6.85
C THR A 376 9.08 7.81 -7.58
N THR A 377 9.63 7.34 -8.70
CA THR A 377 10.50 8.08 -9.62
C THR A 377 9.89 9.39 -10.12
N LYS A 378 8.56 9.48 -10.17
CA LYS A 378 7.83 10.62 -10.75
C LYS A 378 7.51 11.65 -9.67
N PHE A 379 6.27 12.09 -9.55
CA PHE A 379 5.87 13.19 -8.67
C PHE A 379 6.15 12.99 -7.18
N LEU A 380 6.18 11.74 -6.68
CA LEU A 380 6.54 11.47 -5.28
C LEU A 380 7.97 11.94 -4.98
N GLY A 381 8.96 11.49 -5.77
CA GLY A 381 10.34 11.98 -5.69
C GLY A 381 10.49 13.41 -6.21
N GLY A 382 9.89 13.73 -7.36
CA GLY A 382 9.70 15.08 -7.89
C GLY A 382 10.93 15.75 -8.52
N HIS A 383 12.14 15.25 -8.28
CA HIS A 383 13.39 15.97 -8.58
C HIS A 383 14.28 15.27 -9.62
N GLY A 384 13.77 14.24 -10.30
CA GLY A 384 14.49 13.57 -11.40
C GLY A 384 15.76 12.82 -10.99
N ASN A 385 15.97 12.53 -9.70
CA ASN A 385 17.25 12.07 -9.15
C ASN A 385 17.22 10.71 -8.44
N ALA A 386 16.05 10.08 -8.31
CA ALA A 386 15.89 8.79 -7.64
C ALA A 386 14.89 7.91 -8.40
N MET A 387 15.32 6.68 -8.73
CA MET A 387 14.43 5.68 -9.31
C MET A 387 13.85 4.80 -8.20
N GLY A 388 12.57 4.47 -8.32
CA GLY A 388 11.88 3.63 -7.35
C GLY A 388 10.43 3.36 -7.71
N GLY A 389 9.85 2.37 -7.04
CA GLY A 389 8.42 2.11 -7.03
C GLY A 389 7.96 1.65 -5.66
N ILE A 390 6.64 1.60 -5.45
CA ILE A 390 6.05 1.16 -4.19
C ILE A 390 4.66 0.59 -4.43
N VAL A 391 4.32 -0.46 -3.68
CA VAL A 391 3.01 -1.10 -3.64
C VAL A 391 2.39 -0.83 -2.27
N VAL A 392 1.12 -0.44 -2.23
CA VAL A 392 0.36 -0.17 -1.02
C VAL A 392 -0.86 -1.07 -0.96
N GLU A 393 -1.04 -1.83 0.11
CA GLU A 393 -2.22 -2.66 0.38
C GLU A 393 -3.22 -1.88 1.23
N SER A 394 -4.50 -1.95 0.87
CA SER A 394 -5.60 -1.34 1.64
C SER A 394 -5.91 -2.05 2.96
N GLY A 395 -5.69 -3.37 2.99
CA GLY A 395 -6.09 -4.26 4.07
C GLY A 395 -7.58 -4.59 4.15
N LYS A 396 -8.34 -4.25 3.09
CA LYS A 396 -9.80 -4.43 3.04
C LYS A 396 -10.24 -5.67 2.27
N PHE A 397 -9.42 -6.13 1.33
CA PHE A 397 -9.77 -7.24 0.44
C PHE A 397 -9.76 -8.59 1.17
N ASP A 398 -10.82 -9.38 1.00
CA ASP A 398 -10.92 -10.71 1.60
C ASP A 398 -10.28 -11.77 0.71
N TRP A 399 -9.03 -12.14 1.03
CA TRP A 399 -8.28 -13.12 0.25
C TRP A 399 -8.85 -14.56 0.34
N THR A 400 -9.82 -14.83 1.22
CA THR A 400 -10.46 -16.17 1.31
C THR A 400 -11.58 -16.40 0.31
N GLN A 401 -12.02 -15.35 -0.38
CA GLN A 401 -13.22 -15.45 -1.20
C GLN A 401 -13.03 -16.32 -2.46
N GLY A 402 -13.95 -17.27 -2.66
CA GLY A 402 -14.06 -18.08 -3.87
C GLY A 402 -12.87 -19.00 -4.16
N GLY A 403 -11.95 -19.21 -3.21
CA GLY A 403 -10.76 -20.06 -3.42
C GLY A 403 -9.81 -19.56 -4.52
N LYS A 404 -9.92 -18.29 -4.93
CA LYS A 404 -9.18 -17.73 -6.07
C LYS A 404 -7.71 -17.48 -5.79
N PHE A 405 -7.31 -17.36 -4.53
CA PHE A 405 -5.97 -16.93 -4.13
C PHE A 405 -5.25 -17.99 -3.27
N PRO A 406 -4.96 -19.18 -3.81
CA PRO A 406 -4.23 -20.21 -3.07
C PRO A 406 -2.85 -19.72 -2.62
N SER A 407 -2.23 -18.81 -3.38
CA SER A 407 -1.00 -18.12 -2.97
C SER A 407 -1.15 -17.38 -1.62
N MET A 408 -2.34 -16.92 -1.26
CA MET A 408 -2.58 -16.21 0.01
C MET A 408 -3.12 -17.11 1.13
N THR A 409 -3.84 -18.18 0.77
CA THR A 409 -4.59 -19.00 1.73
C THR A 409 -3.99 -20.39 1.99
N GLU A 410 -3.20 -20.94 1.06
CA GLU A 410 -2.56 -22.25 1.22
C GLU A 410 -1.22 -22.20 1.97
N PRO A 411 -0.76 -23.33 2.54
CA PRO A 411 0.50 -23.38 3.27
C PRO A 411 1.68 -23.05 2.34
N GLU A 412 2.53 -22.13 2.76
CA GLU A 412 3.75 -21.76 2.04
C GLU A 412 4.92 -22.69 2.46
N PRO A 413 5.44 -23.56 1.56
CA PRO A 413 6.53 -24.47 1.89
C PRO A 413 7.80 -23.73 2.33
N ALA A 414 8.09 -22.58 1.72
CA ALA A 414 9.28 -21.78 2.07
C ALA A 414 9.21 -21.15 3.47
N TYR A 415 8.05 -21.20 4.13
CA TYR A 415 7.81 -20.72 5.48
C TYR A 415 7.14 -21.79 6.35
N HIS A 416 7.58 -23.05 6.20
CA HIS A 416 7.19 -24.19 7.04
C HIS A 416 5.68 -24.48 7.10
N GLY A 417 4.96 -24.14 6.04
CA GLY A 417 3.50 -24.33 5.95
C GLY A 417 2.69 -23.20 6.61
N LEU A 418 3.32 -22.04 6.84
CA LEU A 418 2.61 -20.83 7.24
C LEU A 418 1.57 -20.43 6.18
N ARG A 419 0.39 -19.99 6.61
CA ARG A 419 -0.66 -19.45 5.73
C ARG A 419 -0.69 -17.93 5.90
N PHE A 420 -0.31 -17.16 4.86
CA PHE A 420 -0.09 -15.71 5.01
C PHE A 420 -1.33 -14.96 5.48
N TYR A 421 -2.49 -15.21 4.87
CA TYR A 421 -3.70 -14.49 5.25
C TYR A 421 -4.20 -14.86 6.65
N GLU A 422 -4.12 -16.13 7.06
CA GLU A 422 -4.44 -16.56 8.44
C GLU A 422 -3.52 -15.87 9.47
N ASN A 423 -2.23 -15.77 9.15
CA ASN A 423 -1.23 -15.30 10.11
C ASN A 423 -1.15 -13.76 10.22
N PHE A 424 -1.44 -13.03 9.15
CA PHE A 424 -1.21 -11.58 9.06
C PHE A 424 -2.47 -10.75 8.78
N GLY A 425 -3.57 -11.35 8.33
CA GLY A 425 -4.84 -10.65 8.13
C GLY A 425 -4.73 -9.47 7.16
N ASP A 426 -4.94 -8.24 7.67
CA ASP A 426 -5.09 -7.01 6.88
C ASP A 426 -3.80 -6.45 6.26
N PHE A 427 -2.63 -7.06 6.50
CA PHE A 427 -1.38 -6.75 5.79
C PHE A 427 -0.69 -8.01 5.24
N ALA A 428 -1.48 -9.05 4.96
CA ALA A 428 -0.95 -10.33 4.51
C ALA A 428 -0.33 -10.24 3.11
N PHE A 429 -0.93 -9.49 2.18
CA PHE A 429 -0.39 -9.40 0.82
C PHE A 429 0.96 -8.70 0.81
N THR A 430 1.11 -7.58 1.51
CA THR A 430 2.41 -6.89 1.64
C THR A 430 3.45 -7.74 2.38
N THR A 431 3.04 -8.50 3.40
CA THR A 431 3.93 -9.45 4.07
C THR A 431 4.41 -10.53 3.10
N LYS A 432 3.52 -11.13 2.29
CA LYS A 432 3.90 -12.13 1.28
C LYS A 432 4.77 -11.52 0.18
N ALA A 433 4.39 -10.35 -0.34
CA ALA A 433 5.15 -9.64 -1.36
C ALA A 433 6.59 -9.37 -0.90
N ARG A 434 6.78 -9.01 0.38
CA ARG A 434 8.13 -8.83 0.95
C ARG A 434 8.85 -10.16 1.17
N ALA A 435 8.18 -11.11 1.80
CA ALA A 435 8.77 -12.37 2.27
C ALA A 435 9.09 -13.35 1.13
N VAL A 436 8.38 -13.26 0.01
CA VAL A 436 8.52 -14.17 -1.14
C VAL A 436 8.96 -13.39 -2.36
N ALA A 437 8.10 -12.54 -2.93
CA ALA A 437 8.38 -11.93 -4.23
C ALA A 437 9.63 -11.02 -4.20
N LEU A 438 9.72 -10.09 -3.24
CA LEU A 438 10.87 -9.20 -3.09
C LEU A 438 12.12 -9.97 -2.68
N ARG A 439 11.99 -10.96 -1.80
CA ARG A 439 13.10 -11.82 -1.38
C ARG A 439 13.70 -12.52 -2.60
N ASP A 440 12.87 -13.19 -3.40
CA ASP A 440 13.35 -14.19 -4.35
C ASP A 440 13.66 -13.59 -5.72
N TYR A 441 12.94 -12.54 -6.14
CA TYR A 441 13.25 -11.79 -7.37
C TYR A 441 14.21 -10.62 -7.15
N GLY A 442 14.31 -10.11 -5.92
CA GLY A 442 15.33 -9.15 -5.51
C GLY A 442 15.27 -7.71 -6.04
N PRO A 443 14.15 -7.14 -6.54
CA PRO A 443 14.15 -5.74 -6.99
C PRO A 443 14.04 -4.77 -5.81
N ALA A 444 14.97 -4.84 -4.87
CA ALA A 444 14.98 -4.02 -3.66
C ALA A 444 15.42 -2.57 -3.92
N MET A 445 14.75 -1.63 -3.25
CA MET A 445 15.09 -0.20 -3.33
C MET A 445 16.36 0.10 -2.53
N ALA A 446 17.28 0.89 -3.10
CA ALA A 446 18.44 1.39 -2.38
C ALA A 446 18.02 2.44 -1.32
N PRO A 447 18.62 2.44 -0.11
CA PRO A 447 18.25 3.38 0.95
C PRO A 447 18.51 4.84 0.59
N MET A 448 19.52 5.14 -0.24
CA MET A 448 19.73 6.49 -0.79
C MET A 448 18.52 6.96 -1.63
N ASN A 449 17.99 6.12 -2.51
CA ASN A 449 16.82 6.47 -3.33
C ASN A 449 15.57 6.66 -2.46
N ALA A 450 15.42 5.85 -1.40
CA ALA A 450 14.35 6.03 -0.42
C ALA A 450 14.46 7.38 0.30
N PHE A 451 15.66 7.76 0.76
CA PHE A 451 15.90 9.04 1.41
C PHE A 451 15.58 10.24 0.51
N LEU A 452 16.02 10.21 -0.76
CA LEU A 452 15.69 11.26 -1.74
C LEU A 452 14.18 11.35 -1.99
N THR A 453 13.51 10.20 -2.08
CA THR A 453 12.05 10.13 -2.27
C THR A 453 11.30 10.68 -1.06
N ILE A 454 11.70 10.30 0.16
CA ILE A 454 11.18 10.84 1.43
C ILE A 454 11.25 12.36 1.43
N THR A 455 12.42 12.91 1.09
CA THR A 455 12.64 14.37 1.00
C THR A 455 11.73 15.02 -0.05
N GLY A 456 11.56 14.38 -1.20
CA GLY A 456 10.60 14.81 -2.21
C GLY A 456 9.16 14.87 -1.68
N ILE A 457 8.72 13.83 -0.97
CA ILE A 457 7.35 13.70 -0.46
C ILE A 457 6.99 14.82 0.53
N GLU A 458 7.93 15.33 1.32
CA GLU A 458 7.69 16.41 2.28
C GLU A 458 7.13 17.68 1.62
N THR A 459 7.50 17.92 0.35
CA THR A 459 7.03 19.05 -0.45
C THR A 459 5.98 18.67 -1.50
N LEU A 460 5.50 17.43 -1.51
CA LEU A 460 4.58 16.93 -2.54
C LEU A 460 3.34 17.81 -2.70
N HIS A 461 2.70 18.19 -1.60
CA HIS A 461 1.49 19.01 -1.62
C HIS A 461 1.74 20.39 -2.28
N LEU A 462 2.83 21.07 -1.91
CA LEU A 462 3.22 22.37 -2.50
C LEU A 462 3.52 22.24 -4.00
N ARG A 463 4.29 21.20 -4.37
CA ARG A 463 4.67 20.94 -5.76
C ARG A 463 3.46 20.60 -6.61
N MET A 464 2.57 19.72 -6.14
CA MET A 464 1.40 19.30 -6.89
C MET A 464 0.41 20.45 -7.11
N GLU A 465 0.22 21.35 -6.14
CA GLU A 465 -0.57 22.57 -6.35
C GLU A 465 -0.01 23.43 -7.47
N ARG A 466 1.30 23.71 -7.44
CA ARG A 466 1.96 24.51 -8.47
C ARG A 466 1.96 23.82 -9.83
N HIS A 467 2.23 22.52 -9.89
CA HIS A 467 2.13 21.71 -11.10
C HIS A 467 0.73 21.82 -11.73
N CYS A 468 -0.33 21.62 -10.95
CA CYS A 468 -1.71 21.70 -11.45
C CYS A 468 -2.09 23.11 -11.88
N HIS A 469 -1.70 24.12 -11.11
CA HIS A 469 -1.93 25.53 -11.44
C HIS A 469 -1.28 25.90 -12.78
N ASN A 470 0.00 25.61 -12.93
CA ASN A 470 0.74 25.87 -14.17
C ASN A 470 0.14 25.08 -15.35
N ALA A 471 -0.19 23.79 -15.14
CA ALA A 471 -0.76 22.96 -16.19
C ALA A 471 -2.10 23.47 -16.69
N ARG A 472 -2.96 23.96 -15.79
CA ARG A 472 -4.22 24.60 -16.17
C ARG A 472 -3.97 25.85 -17.02
N ALA A 473 -3.07 26.73 -16.59
CA ALA A 473 -2.76 27.95 -17.34
C ALA A 473 -2.22 27.66 -18.75
N VAL A 474 -1.27 26.72 -18.87
CA VAL A 474 -0.70 26.33 -20.17
C VAL A 474 -1.75 25.64 -21.05
N ALA A 475 -2.57 24.75 -20.50
CA ALA A 475 -3.62 24.08 -21.25
C ALA A 475 -4.70 25.07 -21.74
N ASP A 476 -5.10 26.03 -20.90
CA ASP A 476 -6.05 27.08 -21.29
C ASP A 476 -5.47 27.96 -22.42
N TYR A 477 -4.19 28.34 -22.34
CA TYR A 477 -3.51 29.07 -23.41
C TYR A 477 -3.54 28.30 -24.74
N LEU A 478 -3.07 27.05 -24.73
CA LEU A 478 -3.02 26.20 -25.92
C LEU A 478 -4.41 25.95 -26.52
N ALA A 479 -5.45 25.84 -25.68
CA ALA A 479 -6.82 25.60 -26.13
C ALA A 479 -7.42 26.77 -26.92
N HIS A 480 -6.86 27.97 -26.81
CA HIS A 480 -7.29 29.17 -27.53
C HIS A 480 -6.32 29.59 -28.65
N ASP A 481 -5.22 28.86 -28.83
CA ASP A 481 -4.21 29.17 -29.84
C ASP A 481 -4.61 28.60 -31.21
N SER A 482 -4.65 29.47 -32.22
CA SER A 482 -5.02 29.10 -33.60
C SER A 482 -4.07 28.10 -34.27
N ARG A 483 -2.84 27.92 -33.78
CA ARG A 483 -1.83 26.96 -34.29
C ARG A 483 -2.03 25.56 -33.68
N VAL A 484 -2.81 25.45 -32.61
CA VAL A 484 -3.17 24.20 -31.95
C VAL A 484 -4.51 23.70 -32.50
N ALA A 485 -4.58 22.40 -32.79
CA ALA A 485 -5.79 21.75 -33.30
C ALA A 485 -6.72 21.27 -32.18
N TRP A 486 -6.16 20.76 -31.09
CA TRP A 486 -6.89 20.25 -29.93
C TRP A 486 -5.99 20.16 -28.70
N VAL A 487 -6.59 20.15 -27.50
CA VAL A 487 -5.90 19.93 -26.22
C VAL A 487 -6.65 18.84 -25.42
N SER A 488 -5.92 17.83 -24.94
CA SER A 488 -6.46 16.73 -24.14
C SER A 488 -6.01 16.85 -22.69
N TYR A 489 -6.73 17.68 -21.92
CA TYR A 489 -6.49 17.88 -20.49
C TYR A 489 -7.78 17.78 -19.70
N ALA A 490 -7.82 16.91 -18.67
CA ALA A 490 -9.02 16.69 -17.85
C ALA A 490 -9.46 17.92 -17.04
N GLY A 491 -8.60 18.93 -16.92
CA GLY A 491 -8.92 20.19 -16.26
C GLY A 491 -9.67 21.18 -17.15
N LEU A 492 -9.77 20.98 -18.47
CA LEU A 492 -10.50 21.87 -19.36
C LEU A 492 -12.02 21.70 -19.23
N ASP A 493 -12.75 22.79 -19.46
CA ASP A 493 -14.22 22.77 -19.36
C ASP A 493 -14.89 21.93 -20.45
N THR A 494 -14.21 21.78 -21.59
CA THR A 494 -14.60 20.95 -22.74
C THR A 494 -14.24 19.47 -22.57
N SER A 495 -13.51 19.09 -21.52
CA SER A 495 -13.06 17.72 -21.35
C SER A 495 -14.23 16.77 -21.06
N PRO A 496 -14.32 15.61 -21.75
CA PRO A 496 -15.33 14.60 -21.43
C PRO A 496 -15.11 14.00 -20.03
N PHE A 497 -13.91 14.10 -19.47
CA PHE A 497 -13.57 13.55 -18.15
C PHE A 497 -13.75 14.56 -17.01
N ARG A 498 -14.27 15.76 -17.27
CA ARG A 498 -14.40 16.83 -16.27
C ARG A 498 -15.20 16.40 -15.03
N ALA A 499 -16.27 15.62 -15.21
CA ALA A 499 -17.07 15.12 -14.10
C ALA A 499 -16.27 14.16 -13.21
N LEU A 500 -15.53 13.22 -13.82
CA LEU A 500 -14.66 12.29 -13.11
C LEU A 500 -13.48 13.01 -12.45
N ALA A 501 -12.92 14.04 -13.10
CA ALA A 501 -11.89 14.91 -12.51
C ALA A 501 -12.38 15.59 -11.23
N LYS A 502 -13.57 16.18 -11.26
CA LYS A 502 -14.16 16.81 -10.05
C LYS A 502 -14.42 15.78 -8.94
N LYS A 503 -14.80 14.54 -9.29
CA LYS A 503 -15.06 13.46 -8.34
C LYS A 503 -13.76 12.94 -7.70
N TYR A 504 -12.77 12.58 -8.51
CA TYR A 504 -11.59 11.84 -8.07
C TYR A 504 -10.35 12.70 -7.82
N LEU A 505 -10.27 13.89 -8.42
CA LEU A 505 -9.12 14.80 -8.40
C LEU A 505 -9.50 16.21 -7.92
N PRO A 506 -10.15 16.36 -6.75
CA PRO A 506 -10.74 17.64 -6.32
C PRO A 506 -9.72 18.77 -6.12
N LYS A 507 -8.42 18.45 -6.03
CA LYS A 507 -7.32 19.40 -5.84
C LYS A 507 -6.60 19.80 -7.14
N GLY A 508 -7.02 19.28 -8.29
CA GLY A 508 -6.45 19.60 -9.60
C GLY A 508 -6.28 18.39 -10.50
N SER A 509 -6.37 18.57 -11.82
CA SER A 509 -6.42 17.48 -12.81
C SER A 509 -5.04 16.98 -13.27
N GLY A 510 -4.03 17.05 -12.40
CA GLY A 510 -2.66 16.68 -12.71
C GLY A 510 -1.94 17.67 -13.63
N ALA A 511 -0.73 17.29 -14.06
CA ALA A 511 0.18 18.17 -14.80
C ALA A 511 0.80 17.54 -16.05
N VAL A 512 0.26 16.41 -16.50
CA VAL A 512 0.65 15.75 -17.74
C VAL A 512 -0.54 15.74 -18.67
N PHE A 513 -0.36 16.24 -19.89
CA PHE A 513 -1.40 16.28 -20.91
C PHE A 513 -0.79 16.33 -22.31
N THR A 514 -1.63 16.19 -23.33
CA THR A 514 -1.25 16.33 -24.74
C THR A 514 -2.02 17.42 -25.46
N PHE A 515 -1.43 17.91 -26.54
CA PHE A 515 -2.11 18.73 -27.53
C PHE A 515 -1.69 18.31 -28.94
N GLY A 516 -2.55 18.56 -29.92
CA GLY A 516 -2.27 18.35 -31.34
C GLY A 516 -1.87 19.65 -32.01
N VAL A 517 -0.74 19.67 -32.71
CA VAL A 517 -0.30 20.83 -33.47
C VAL A 517 -0.78 20.78 -34.93
N LYS A 518 -1.20 21.93 -35.47
CA LYS A 518 -1.48 22.06 -36.91
C LYS A 518 -0.17 21.95 -37.70
N GLY A 519 -0.19 21.21 -38.80
CA GLY A 519 1.00 20.94 -39.59
C GLY A 519 1.74 19.66 -39.20
N GLY A 520 1.19 18.86 -38.27
CA GLY A 520 1.56 17.45 -38.07
C GLY A 520 3.01 17.22 -37.65
N TYR A 521 3.58 16.11 -38.13
CA TYR A 521 4.84 15.53 -37.66
C TYR A 521 6.03 16.50 -37.72
N GLU A 522 6.18 17.20 -38.84
CA GLU A 522 7.28 18.13 -39.11
C GLU A 522 7.20 19.34 -38.19
N THR A 523 5.99 19.83 -37.95
CA THR A 523 5.76 20.95 -37.03
C THR A 523 6.00 20.50 -35.59
N GLY A 524 5.55 19.28 -35.24
CA GLY A 524 5.83 18.66 -33.94
C GLY A 524 7.31 18.54 -33.65
N CYS A 525 8.11 18.06 -34.62
CA CYS A 525 9.57 17.99 -34.52
C CYS A 525 10.18 19.38 -34.30
N LYS A 526 9.79 20.37 -35.12
CA LYS A 526 10.33 21.74 -35.01
C LYS A 526 10.04 22.36 -33.64
N ILE A 527 8.83 22.18 -33.10
CA ILE A 527 8.48 22.74 -31.78
C ILE A 527 9.38 22.16 -30.70
N VAL A 528 9.54 20.84 -30.64
CA VAL A 528 10.36 20.21 -29.58
C VAL A 528 11.85 20.55 -29.71
N GLU A 529 12.32 20.90 -30.90
CA GLU A 529 13.68 21.38 -31.16
C GLU A 529 13.86 22.89 -30.88
N SER A 530 12.76 23.67 -30.84
CA SER A 530 12.80 25.15 -30.74
C SER A 530 12.51 25.70 -29.34
N VAL A 531 11.99 24.87 -28.43
CA VAL A 531 11.86 25.22 -27.01
C VAL A 531 13.23 25.50 -26.39
N SER A 532 13.30 26.36 -25.38
CA SER A 532 14.54 26.70 -24.67
C SER A 532 14.42 26.52 -23.17
N LEU A 533 13.21 26.45 -22.64
CA LEU A 533 12.92 26.17 -21.24
C LEU A 533 12.47 24.71 -21.05
N PHE A 534 11.57 24.23 -21.91
CA PHE A 534 11.16 22.82 -21.86
C PHE A 534 12.31 21.91 -22.25
N SER A 535 12.54 20.86 -21.47
CA SER A 535 13.54 19.84 -21.79
C SER A 535 12.92 18.70 -22.61
N HIS A 536 13.53 18.36 -23.75
CA HIS A 536 13.11 17.24 -24.59
C HIS A 536 13.64 15.91 -24.05
N LEU A 537 12.84 15.18 -23.28
CA LEU A 537 13.18 13.83 -22.79
C LEU A 537 11.96 12.97 -22.44
N ALA A 538 12.19 11.66 -22.35
CA ALA A 538 11.18 10.68 -21.98
C ALA A 538 11.02 10.52 -20.45
N ASN A 539 10.58 11.58 -19.75
CA ASN A 539 10.19 11.55 -18.33
C ASN A 539 8.91 12.37 -18.07
N VAL A 540 8.37 12.29 -16.85
CA VAL A 540 7.25 13.12 -16.35
C VAL A 540 7.42 13.38 -14.85
N GLY A 541 6.79 14.44 -14.34
CA GLY A 541 6.69 14.75 -12.91
C GLY A 541 8.00 15.21 -12.25
N ASP A 542 8.87 15.86 -13.03
CA ASP A 542 10.02 16.60 -12.53
C ASP A 542 9.61 18.04 -12.20
N THR A 543 10.35 18.69 -11.31
CA THR A 543 10.36 20.14 -11.12
C THR A 543 10.56 20.94 -12.41
N ARG A 544 11.31 20.40 -13.39
CA ARG A 544 11.47 21.01 -14.73
C ARG A 544 10.33 20.60 -15.66
N SER A 545 9.89 21.54 -16.47
CA SER A 545 8.93 21.30 -17.55
C SER A 545 9.56 20.47 -18.67
N LEU A 546 8.86 19.42 -19.08
CA LEU A 546 9.34 18.44 -20.06
C LEU A 546 8.40 18.39 -21.26
N ILE A 547 8.97 18.25 -22.45
CA ILE A 547 8.25 18.13 -23.71
C ILE A 547 8.68 16.86 -24.45
N LEU A 548 7.75 16.24 -25.17
CA LEU A 548 8.03 15.09 -26.01
C LEU A 548 7.08 15.05 -27.19
N HIS A 549 7.62 14.86 -28.39
CA HIS A 549 6.86 14.46 -29.57
C HIS A 549 6.93 12.92 -29.70
N PRO A 550 5.88 12.17 -29.33
CA PRO A 550 5.96 10.72 -29.23
C PRO A 550 6.21 10.01 -30.57
N ALA A 551 5.61 10.52 -31.66
CA ALA A 551 5.76 9.93 -33.00
C ALA A 551 7.21 9.92 -33.49
N SER A 552 7.97 11.00 -33.24
CA SER A 552 9.40 11.07 -33.64
C SER A 552 10.37 10.46 -32.63
N THR A 553 9.88 10.12 -31.43
CA THR A 553 10.71 9.63 -30.33
C THR A 553 10.29 8.23 -29.88
N THR A 554 9.43 8.13 -28.86
CA THR A 554 9.15 6.86 -28.15
C THR A 554 8.35 5.85 -28.97
N HIS A 555 7.61 6.31 -29.98
CA HIS A 555 6.77 5.48 -30.86
C HIS A 555 7.27 5.46 -32.31
N ARG A 556 8.51 5.90 -32.55
CA ARG A 556 9.12 5.96 -33.88
C ARG A 556 9.17 4.61 -34.59
N GLN A 557 9.24 3.50 -33.84
CA GLN A 557 9.29 2.15 -34.42
C GLN A 557 7.92 1.58 -34.81
N LEU A 558 6.82 2.22 -34.40
CA LEU A 558 5.47 1.79 -34.76
C LEU A 558 5.09 2.28 -36.16
N SER A 559 4.19 1.56 -36.84
CA SER A 559 3.51 2.07 -38.03
C SER A 559 2.60 3.25 -37.67
N ASP A 560 2.21 4.05 -38.65
CA ASP A 560 1.33 5.20 -38.40
C ASP A 560 -0.02 4.77 -37.81
N GLU A 561 -0.64 3.71 -38.35
CA GLU A 561 -1.88 3.15 -37.79
C GLU A 561 -1.73 2.74 -36.31
N GLN A 562 -0.57 2.18 -35.93
CA GLN A 562 -0.28 1.79 -34.57
C GLN A 562 -0.03 2.99 -33.65
N ARG A 563 0.59 4.07 -34.15
CA ARG A 563 0.79 5.32 -33.40
C ARG A 563 -0.53 5.99 -33.10
N GLU A 564 -1.42 6.06 -34.08
CA GLU A 564 -2.74 6.66 -33.95
C GLU A 564 -3.58 5.88 -32.94
N ALA A 565 -3.58 4.54 -33.02
CA ALA A 565 -4.25 3.68 -32.04
C ALA A 565 -3.69 3.85 -30.60
N ALA A 566 -2.40 4.17 -30.47
CA ALA A 566 -1.74 4.44 -29.19
C ALA A 566 -1.95 5.88 -28.67
N GLY A 567 -2.63 6.75 -29.42
CA GLY A 567 -2.77 8.18 -29.08
C GLY A 567 -1.45 8.94 -29.19
N ALA A 568 -0.54 8.47 -30.06
CA ALA A 568 0.80 9.00 -30.30
C ALA A 568 0.96 9.45 -31.77
N GLY A 569 -0.13 9.96 -32.35
CA GLY A 569 -0.21 10.36 -33.75
C GLY A 569 0.75 11.48 -34.13
N ALA A 570 0.81 11.74 -35.44
CA ALA A 570 1.78 12.66 -36.04
C ALA A 570 1.75 14.09 -35.48
N ASP A 571 0.62 14.56 -34.98
CA ASP A 571 0.44 15.91 -34.45
C ASP A 571 0.63 16.01 -32.92
N VAL A 572 0.78 14.87 -32.22
CA VAL A 572 0.70 14.80 -30.76
C VAL A 572 1.98 15.30 -30.11
N ILE A 573 1.87 16.31 -29.25
CA ILE A 573 2.93 16.71 -28.31
C ILE A 573 2.45 16.46 -26.89
N ARG A 574 3.30 15.83 -26.07
CA ARG A 574 3.07 15.63 -24.63
C ARG A 574 3.86 16.64 -23.83
N LEU A 575 3.20 17.25 -22.86
CA LEU A 575 3.80 18.11 -21.86
C LEU A 575 3.73 17.46 -20.48
N SER A 576 4.80 17.60 -19.70
CA SER A 576 4.81 17.42 -18.26
C SER A 576 5.20 18.75 -17.65
N ILE A 577 4.23 19.46 -17.08
CA ILE A 577 4.42 20.83 -16.62
C ILE A 577 5.10 20.85 -15.27
N GLY A 578 6.20 21.60 -15.19
CA GLY A 578 7.05 21.79 -14.02
C GLY A 578 6.59 22.92 -13.11
N LEU A 579 7.55 23.47 -12.36
CA LEU A 579 7.34 24.47 -11.30
C LEU A 579 7.81 25.88 -11.67
N GLU A 580 8.21 26.09 -12.93
CA GLU A 580 8.56 27.41 -13.46
C GLU A 580 7.37 28.38 -13.40
N THR A 581 7.58 29.65 -13.74
CA THR A 581 6.48 30.60 -13.91
C THR A 581 5.64 30.18 -15.12
N ALA A 582 4.31 30.13 -14.96
CA ALA A 582 3.42 29.79 -16.07
C ALA A 582 3.59 30.72 -17.29
N ALA A 583 3.86 32.01 -17.06
CA ALA A 583 4.11 32.98 -18.13
C ALA A 583 5.35 32.64 -18.97
N ASP A 584 6.44 32.19 -18.32
CA ASP A 584 7.68 31.82 -19.01
C ASP A 584 7.48 30.54 -19.83
N LEU A 585 6.70 29.58 -19.31
CA LEU A 585 6.33 28.37 -20.03
C LEU A 585 5.47 28.67 -21.26
N ILE A 586 4.49 29.56 -21.12
CA ILE A 586 3.63 30.00 -22.21
C ILE A 586 4.47 30.73 -23.27
N ALA A 587 5.36 31.64 -22.87
CA ALA A 587 6.22 32.38 -23.80
C ALA A 587 7.20 31.46 -24.55
N ASP A 588 7.72 30.42 -23.90
CA ASP A 588 8.59 29.43 -24.55
C ASP A 588 7.84 28.62 -25.61
N LEU A 589 6.60 28.20 -25.30
CA LEU A 589 5.73 27.51 -26.25
C LEU A 589 5.26 28.41 -27.39
N ASP A 590 4.87 29.66 -27.10
CA ASP A 590 4.46 30.65 -28.09
C ASP A 590 5.55 30.87 -29.15
N ARG A 591 6.80 31.08 -28.70
CA ARG A 591 7.96 31.21 -29.58
C ARG A 591 8.20 29.94 -30.40
N ALA A 592 8.07 28.76 -29.79
CA ALA A 592 8.30 27.48 -30.47
C ALA A 592 7.20 27.14 -31.50
N LEU A 593 5.97 27.59 -31.26
CA LEU A 593 4.83 27.42 -32.17
C LEU A 593 4.94 28.27 -33.45
N GLY A 594 5.77 29.32 -33.44
CA GLY A 594 6.03 30.20 -34.58
C GLY A 594 5.16 31.43 -34.58
#